data_AF-A0A7K4BDR3-F1
#
_entry.id   AF-A0A7K4BDR3-F1
#
_cell.length_a   1.000
_cell.length_b   1.000
_cell.length_c   1.000
_cell.angle_alpha   90.00
_cell.angle_beta   90.00
_cell.angle_gamma   90.00
#
_symmetry.space_group_name_H-M   'P 1'
#
loop_
_entity.id
_entity.type
_entity.pdbx_description
1 polymer ?
#
loop_
_entity_poly.entity_id
_entity_poly.type
_entity_poly.pdbx_seq_one_letter_code
_entity_poly.pdbx_strand_id
1 'polypeptide(L)'
;MKSIKIPSLISSVVLNALSGVEGMEFTLLEHCPHCKGEIRYHDNRKKRFATIIVDGEKRIINVLVTRYYCKQCGKLCYAMAPFYPNTKFGSPVIDLCMTLARVHPFNHSAKILQEMGVVVDRGTIRNFFSRDIPEVSYAKIYGLPIPLSIFYLSDLSSRRQQSRLVTQEDVLKVCGFPFRKELF
;
A
#
# COMPACT_ATOMS: atom_id res chain seq x y z
N MET A 1 -16.71 7.27 26.30
CA MET A 1 -16.56 6.62 24.97
C MET A 1 -15.96 5.25 25.19
N LYS A 2 -16.59 4.15 24.72
CA LYS A 2 -15.95 2.83 24.78
C LYS A 2 -14.72 2.83 23.86
N SER A 3 -13.54 2.53 24.39
CA SER A 3 -12.33 2.39 23.57
C SER A 3 -12.42 1.10 22.76
N ILE A 4 -12.04 1.18 21.49
CA ILE A 4 -11.91 0.01 20.65
C ILE A 4 -10.62 -0.68 21.08
N LYS A 5 -10.70 -1.91 21.58
CA LYS A 5 -9.51 -2.67 21.96
C LYS A 5 -9.09 -3.54 20.77
N ILE A 6 -7.98 -3.18 20.14
CA ILE A 6 -7.35 -4.00 19.12
C ILE A 6 -6.28 -4.86 19.79
N PRO A 7 -6.27 -6.19 19.56
CA PRO A 7 -5.18 -7.04 20.05
C PRO A 7 -3.83 -6.55 19.54
N SER A 8 -2.85 -6.42 20.44
CA SER A 8 -1.51 -5.88 20.13
C SER A 8 -0.83 -6.62 18.96
N LEU A 9 -1.04 -7.94 18.86
CA LEU A 9 -0.55 -8.76 17.76
C LEU A 9 -0.97 -8.21 16.39
N ILE A 10 -2.23 -7.78 16.24
CA ILE A 10 -2.74 -7.25 14.96
C ILE A 10 -2.05 -5.92 14.63
N SER A 11 -1.95 -5.02 15.60
CA SER A 11 -1.23 -3.75 15.43
C SER A 11 0.23 -3.99 15.06
N SER A 12 0.93 -4.92 15.73
CA SER A 12 2.31 -5.27 15.40
C SER A 12 2.47 -5.82 13.98
N VAL A 13 1.59 -6.72 13.54
CA VAL A 13 1.63 -7.28 12.19
C VAL A 13 1.42 -6.20 11.14
N VAL A 14 0.42 -5.32 11.33
CA VAL A 14 0.09 -4.21 10.43
C VAL A 14 1.24 -3.20 10.37
N LEU A 15 1.76 -2.77 11.52
CA LEU A 15 2.85 -1.81 11.59
C LEU A 15 4.14 -2.36 10.99
N ASN A 16 4.46 -3.63 11.22
CA ASN A 16 5.61 -4.29 10.60
C ASN A 16 5.45 -4.37 9.06
N ALA A 17 4.25 -4.73 8.58
CA ALA A 17 3.96 -4.81 7.15
C ALA A 17 4.13 -3.45 6.45
N LEU A 18 3.58 -2.39 7.05
CA LEU A 18 3.60 -1.05 6.46
C LEU A 18 4.98 -0.38 6.58
N SER A 19 5.68 -0.51 7.70
CA SER A 19 7.00 0.11 7.88
C SER A 19 8.12 -0.62 7.12
N GLY A 20 7.95 -1.93 6.85
CA GLY A 20 8.94 -2.77 6.18
C GLY A 20 9.31 -2.36 4.76
N VAL A 21 8.47 -1.55 4.11
CA VAL A 21 8.73 -1.03 2.75
C VAL A 21 9.33 0.37 2.74
N GLU A 22 9.64 0.97 3.89
CA GLU A 22 10.28 2.30 3.95
C GLU A 22 11.53 2.33 3.07
N GLY A 23 11.64 3.39 2.27
CA GLY A 23 12.77 3.66 1.39
C GLY A 23 12.92 2.69 0.22
N MET A 24 11.98 1.75 0.02
CA MET A 24 12.07 0.82 -1.10
C MET A 24 11.93 1.55 -2.44
N GLU A 25 12.79 1.19 -3.39
CA GLU A 25 12.77 1.73 -4.75
C GLU A 25 12.04 0.78 -5.69
N PHE A 26 11.11 1.35 -6.47
CA PHE A 26 10.40 0.68 -7.53
C PHE A 26 10.88 1.24 -8.87
N THR A 27 11.52 0.38 -9.67
CA THR A 27 12.20 0.71 -10.93
C THR A 27 11.68 -0.12 -12.11
N LEU A 28 10.78 -1.08 -11.90
CA LEU A 28 10.30 -1.95 -12.97
C LEU A 28 9.41 -1.19 -13.97
N LEU A 29 9.98 -0.94 -15.15
CA LEU A 29 9.27 -0.58 -16.36
C LEU A 29 10.17 -0.95 -17.54
N GLU A 30 9.69 -1.73 -18.49
CA GLU A 30 10.50 -2.11 -19.65
C GLU A 30 10.30 -1.16 -20.82
N HIS A 31 9.05 -0.76 -21.07
CA HIS A 31 8.65 0.03 -22.23
C HIS A 31 7.58 1.04 -21.87
N CYS A 32 7.42 2.06 -22.72
CA CYS A 32 6.38 3.06 -22.52
C CYS A 32 4.99 2.38 -22.49
N PRO A 33 4.21 2.57 -21.42
CA PRO A 33 2.86 2.02 -21.31
C PRO A 33 1.93 2.47 -22.46
N HIS A 34 2.16 3.66 -23.01
CA HIS A 34 1.26 4.29 -23.98
C HIS A 34 1.58 3.97 -25.45
N CYS A 35 2.85 3.81 -25.82
CA CYS A 35 3.25 3.57 -27.22
C CYS A 35 4.28 2.44 -27.39
N LYS A 36 4.61 1.71 -26.31
CA LYS A 36 5.65 0.66 -26.27
C LYS A 36 7.06 1.13 -26.63
N GLY A 37 7.25 2.44 -26.72
CA GLY A 37 8.52 3.07 -26.99
C GLY A 37 9.58 2.87 -25.91
N GLU A 38 10.84 3.16 -26.27
CA GLU A 38 11.99 3.13 -25.38
C GLU A 38 11.83 4.21 -24.31
N ILE A 39 12.25 3.88 -23.09
CA ILE A 39 12.16 4.75 -21.93
C ILE A 39 13.55 5.20 -21.49
N ARG A 40 13.64 6.42 -20.97
CA ARG A 40 14.85 6.99 -20.36
C ARG A 40 14.54 7.41 -18.95
N TYR A 41 15.43 7.06 -18.00
CA TYR A 41 15.34 7.52 -16.61
C TYR A 41 15.14 9.04 -16.56
N HIS A 42 14.19 9.49 -15.71
CA HIS A 42 13.99 10.89 -15.40
C HIS A 42 14.47 11.21 -13.98
N ASP A 43 13.76 10.70 -12.98
CA ASP A 43 14.02 10.92 -11.56
C ASP A 43 13.29 9.90 -10.68
N ASN A 44 13.56 9.92 -9.37
CA ASN A 44 12.85 9.13 -8.37
C ASN A 44 11.84 10.00 -7.63
N ARG A 45 10.55 9.64 -7.72
CA ARG A 45 9.47 10.34 -7.00
C ARG A 45 9.21 9.67 -5.66
N LYS A 46 9.40 10.42 -4.57
CA LYS A 46 8.97 10.02 -3.22
C LYS A 46 7.44 9.99 -3.15
N LYS A 47 6.87 8.81 -2.84
CA LYS A 47 5.43 8.62 -2.66
C LYS A 47 5.13 8.11 -1.26
N ARG A 48 4.13 8.73 -0.63
CA ARG A 48 3.60 8.27 0.66
C ARG A 48 2.94 6.91 0.49
N PHE A 49 3.50 5.90 1.11
CA PHE A 49 2.94 4.55 1.17
C PHE A 49 1.92 4.43 2.31
N ALA A 50 2.28 4.89 3.51
CA ALA A 50 1.40 4.87 4.68
C ALA A 50 1.65 6.07 5.58
N THR A 51 0.74 6.29 6.53
CA THR A 51 1.00 7.13 7.70
C THR A 51 0.64 6.30 8.92
N ILE A 52 1.61 6.10 9.80
CA ILE A 52 1.48 5.23 10.96
C ILE A 52 1.76 6.00 12.25
N ILE A 53 1.38 5.44 13.39
CA ILE A 53 1.72 5.93 14.72
C ILE A 53 2.78 5.00 15.30
N VAL A 54 3.94 5.56 15.67
CA VAL A 54 5.03 4.84 16.35
C VAL A 54 5.39 5.68 17.57
N ASP A 55 5.38 5.07 18.76
CA ASP A 55 5.68 5.75 20.03
C ASP A 55 4.83 7.02 20.28
N GLY A 56 3.57 6.99 19.85
CA GLY A 56 2.63 8.11 19.96
C GLY A 56 2.75 9.17 18.86
N GLU A 57 3.79 9.09 18.01
CA GLU A 57 4.09 10.08 16.98
C GLU A 57 3.70 9.62 15.58
N LYS A 58 3.23 10.57 14.75
CA LYS A 58 2.89 10.28 13.35
C LYS A 58 4.15 10.16 12.52
N ARG A 59 4.32 9.02 11.85
CA ARG A 59 5.39 8.77 10.88
C ARG A 59 4.83 8.53 9.49
N ILE A 60 5.37 9.23 8.50
CA ILE A 60 5.04 9.00 7.08
C ILE A 60 6.00 7.95 6.53
N ILE A 61 5.44 6.82 6.09
CA ILE A 61 6.21 5.82 5.36
C ILE A 61 6.22 6.17 3.88
N ASN A 62 7.40 6.23 3.28
CA ASN A 62 7.60 6.59 1.89
C ASN A 62 8.35 5.50 1.13
N VAL A 63 7.98 5.37 -0.14
CA VAL A 63 8.70 4.59 -1.15
C VAL A 63 9.16 5.52 -2.27
N LEU A 64 10.14 5.08 -3.04
CA LEU A 64 10.62 5.78 -4.22
C LEU A 64 10.08 5.07 -5.46
N VAL A 65 9.43 5.82 -6.36
CA VAL A 65 8.95 5.28 -7.63
C VAL A 65 9.67 6.01 -8.75
N THR A 66 10.47 5.27 -9.51
CA THR A 66 11.20 5.83 -10.65
C THR A 66 10.23 6.27 -11.73
N ARG A 67 10.52 7.44 -12.29
CA ARG A 67 9.81 8.00 -13.44
C ARG A 67 10.74 7.97 -14.64
N TYR A 68 10.14 7.75 -15.80
CA TYR A 68 10.83 7.66 -17.07
C TYR A 68 10.14 8.56 -18.09
N TYR A 69 10.88 9.11 -19.05
CA TYR A 69 10.30 9.69 -20.26
C TYR A 69 10.36 8.69 -21.40
N CYS A 70 9.27 8.60 -22.17
CA CYS A 70 9.30 7.89 -23.44
C CYS A 70 10.02 8.73 -24.51
N LYS A 71 11.00 8.13 -25.20
CA LYS A 71 11.72 8.79 -26.29
C LYS A 71 10.86 9.01 -27.54
N GLN A 72 9.81 8.22 -27.74
CA GLN A 72 8.92 8.34 -28.91
C GLN A 72 7.78 9.34 -28.68
N CYS A 73 6.99 9.18 -27.60
CA CYS A 73 5.79 10.00 -27.38
C CYS A 73 5.97 11.12 -26.36
N GLY A 74 7.14 11.24 -25.72
CA GLY A 74 7.44 12.27 -24.73
C GLY A 74 6.70 12.14 -23.39
N LYS A 75 5.78 11.17 -23.25
CA LYS A 75 4.99 10.99 -22.02
C LYS A 75 5.85 10.54 -20.84
N LEU A 76 5.51 11.04 -19.67
CA LEU A 76 6.06 10.60 -18.39
C LEU A 76 5.40 9.28 -17.97
N CYS A 77 6.23 8.27 -17.73
CA CYS A 77 5.84 6.90 -17.38
C CYS A 77 6.36 6.59 -15.98
N TYR A 78 5.61 5.86 -15.18
CA TYR A 78 6.00 5.50 -13.81
C TYR A 78 6.36 4.01 -13.77
N ALA A 79 7.38 3.67 -12.99
CA ALA A 79 7.64 2.28 -12.62
C ALA A 79 6.40 1.66 -11.95
N MET A 80 6.26 0.35 -12.12
CA MET A 80 5.25 -0.43 -11.41
C MET A 80 5.48 -0.32 -9.91
N ALA A 81 4.44 0.09 -9.19
CA ALA A 81 4.49 0.27 -7.74
C ALA A 81 3.15 -0.15 -7.13
N PRO A 82 3.12 -0.58 -5.86
CA PRO A 82 1.93 -1.09 -5.16
C PRO A 82 0.97 0.05 -4.77
N PHE A 83 0.43 0.75 -5.78
CA PHE A 83 -0.53 1.84 -5.64
C PHE A 83 -1.65 1.61 -6.64
N TYR A 84 -2.90 1.60 -6.14
CA TYR A 84 -4.03 1.72 -7.05
C TYR A 84 -3.97 3.05 -7.82
N PRO A 85 -4.53 3.11 -9.05
CA PRO A 85 -4.53 4.34 -9.83
C PRO A 85 -5.14 5.53 -9.09
N ASN A 86 -4.46 6.69 -9.19
CA ASN A 86 -4.92 7.96 -8.63
C ASN A 86 -5.17 7.95 -7.10
N THR A 87 -4.46 7.10 -6.34
CA THR A 87 -4.57 7.05 -4.87
C THR A 87 -3.35 7.64 -4.17
N LYS A 88 -3.56 8.06 -2.91
CA LYS A 88 -2.55 8.74 -2.08
C LYS A 88 -1.79 7.82 -1.11
N PHE A 89 -2.13 6.55 -1.08
CA PHE A 89 -1.58 5.54 -0.17
C PHE A 89 -1.28 4.26 -0.95
N GLY A 90 -0.38 3.44 -0.43
CA GLY A 90 -0.10 2.11 -0.97
C GLY A 90 -1.33 1.22 -0.90
N SER A 91 -1.41 0.24 -1.80
CA SER A 91 -2.55 -0.68 -1.88
C SER A 91 -2.87 -1.36 -0.55
N PRO A 92 -1.92 -1.79 0.33
CA PRO A 92 -2.29 -2.48 1.56
C PRO A 92 -3.05 -1.59 2.57
N VAL A 93 -2.78 -0.28 2.58
CA VAL A 93 -3.55 0.68 3.39
C VAL A 93 -4.98 0.79 2.85
N ILE A 94 -5.12 0.81 1.52
CA ILE A 94 -6.42 0.87 0.86
C ILE A 94 -7.18 -0.43 1.08
N ASP A 95 -6.51 -1.57 0.96
CA ASP A 95 -7.06 -2.89 1.23
C ASP A 95 -7.65 -2.98 2.64
N LEU A 96 -6.90 -2.51 3.65
CA LEU A 96 -7.37 -2.42 5.04
C LEU A 96 -8.62 -1.53 5.16
N CYS A 97 -8.63 -0.38 4.48
CA CYS A 97 -9.80 0.51 4.45
C CYS A 97 -11.01 -0.20 3.86
N MET A 98 -10.83 -0.89 2.73
CA MET A 98 -11.90 -1.58 2.01
C MET A 98 -12.48 -2.74 2.82
N THR A 99 -11.65 -3.59 3.41
CA THR A 99 -12.12 -4.75 4.17
C THR A 99 -12.86 -4.33 5.44
N LEU A 100 -12.38 -3.31 6.16
CA LEU A 100 -13.06 -2.78 7.35
C LEU A 100 -14.36 -2.05 6.98
N ALA A 101 -14.37 -1.24 5.92
CA ALA A 101 -15.54 -0.48 5.50
C ALA A 101 -16.70 -1.34 4.97
N ARG A 102 -16.44 -2.60 4.58
CA ARG A 102 -17.50 -3.56 4.21
C ARG A 102 -18.33 -4.04 5.40
N VAL A 103 -17.78 -4.01 6.61
CA VAL A 103 -18.43 -4.54 7.82
C VAL A 103 -18.66 -3.48 8.90
N HIS A 104 -18.05 -2.29 8.75
CA HIS A 104 -18.16 -1.19 9.69
C HIS A 104 -18.42 0.13 8.97
N PRO A 105 -19.19 1.06 9.59
CA PRO A 105 -19.31 2.42 9.07
C PRO A 105 -17.94 3.11 8.96
N PHE A 106 -17.75 3.99 7.99
CA PHE A 106 -16.45 4.64 7.72
C PHE A 106 -15.82 5.33 8.95
N ASN A 107 -16.63 5.94 9.82
CA ASN A 107 -16.16 6.53 11.07
C ASN A 107 -15.56 5.48 12.01
N HIS A 108 -16.19 4.31 12.08
CA HIS A 108 -15.74 3.20 12.92
C HIS A 108 -14.50 2.55 12.34
N SER A 109 -14.45 2.33 11.02
CA SER A 109 -13.25 1.84 10.32
C SER A 109 -12.04 2.75 10.54
N ALA A 110 -12.21 4.07 10.47
CA ALA A 110 -11.13 5.02 10.76
C ALA A 110 -10.60 4.90 12.20
N LYS A 111 -11.48 4.71 13.18
CA LYS A 111 -11.08 4.48 14.57
C LYS A 111 -10.35 3.15 14.74
N ILE A 112 -10.83 2.07 14.11
CA ILE A 112 -10.16 0.76 14.13
C ILE A 112 -8.74 0.87 13.56
N LEU A 113 -8.58 1.54 12.41
CA LEU A 113 -7.27 1.79 11.81
C LEU A 113 -6.37 2.59 12.73
N GLN A 114 -6.90 3.64 13.37
CA GLN A 114 -6.13 4.46 14.31
C GLN A 114 -5.63 3.65 15.51
N GLU A 115 -6.45 2.76 16.08
CA GLU A 115 -6.04 1.85 17.16
C GLU A 115 -5.05 0.76 16.69
N MET A 116 -5.06 0.40 15.40
CA MET A 116 -3.99 -0.39 14.77
C MET A 116 -2.70 0.41 14.53
N GLY A 117 -2.71 1.73 14.78
CA GLY A 117 -1.61 2.63 14.50
C GLY A 117 -1.55 3.09 13.04
N VAL A 118 -2.63 3.02 12.27
CA VAL A 118 -2.71 3.47 10.87
C VAL A 118 -3.59 4.72 10.78
N VAL A 119 -3.04 5.80 10.22
CA VAL A 119 -3.71 7.10 10.16
C VAL A 119 -4.40 7.29 8.81
N VAL A 120 -5.72 7.08 8.79
CA VAL A 120 -6.59 7.39 7.65
C VAL A 120 -7.89 8.00 8.16
N ASP A 121 -8.31 9.13 7.59
CA ASP A 121 -9.56 9.78 7.96
C ASP A 121 -10.78 9.15 7.24
N ARG A 122 -11.96 9.35 7.83
CA ARG A 122 -13.24 8.84 7.29
C ARG A 122 -13.53 9.25 5.83
N GLY A 123 -13.12 10.45 5.43
CA GLY A 123 -13.38 11.00 4.10
C GLY A 123 -12.50 10.32 3.07
N THR A 124 -11.26 10.04 3.43
CA THR A 124 -10.35 9.23 2.63
C THR A 124 -10.88 7.80 2.45
N ILE A 125 -11.36 7.14 3.52
CA ILE A 125 -11.95 5.80 3.41
C ILE A 125 -13.16 5.81 2.46
N ARG A 126 -14.06 6.79 2.61
CA ARG A 126 -15.23 6.96 1.73
C ARG A 126 -14.81 7.14 0.26
N ASN A 127 -13.77 7.93 -0.02
CA ASN A 127 -13.25 8.14 -1.37
C ASN A 127 -12.70 6.84 -1.98
N PHE A 128 -12.02 6.00 -1.18
CA PHE A 128 -11.57 4.70 -1.67
C PHE A 128 -12.73 3.76 -1.95
N PHE A 129 -13.75 3.77 -1.11
CA PHE A 129 -14.92 2.91 -1.29
C PHE A 129 -15.76 3.27 -2.52
N SER A 130 -15.71 4.51 -3.00
CA SER A 130 -16.38 4.95 -4.23
C SER A 130 -15.59 4.66 -5.51
N ARG A 131 -14.42 4.00 -5.41
CA ARG A 131 -13.57 3.67 -6.57
C ARG A 131 -13.72 2.21 -6.94
N ASP A 132 -13.37 1.92 -8.19
CA ASP A 132 -13.22 0.56 -8.72
C ASP A 132 -11.92 -0.07 -8.19
N ILE A 133 -11.92 -0.40 -6.90
CA ILE A 133 -10.88 -1.18 -6.25
C ILE A 133 -11.27 -2.66 -6.34
N PRO A 134 -10.36 -3.55 -6.76
CA PRO A 134 -10.64 -4.97 -6.83
C PRO A 134 -11.08 -5.58 -5.51
N GLU A 135 -11.66 -6.77 -5.61
CA GLU A 135 -11.94 -7.55 -4.42
C GLU A 135 -10.64 -7.90 -3.67
N VAL A 136 -10.63 -7.56 -2.39
CA VAL A 136 -9.50 -7.78 -1.49
C VAL A 136 -9.72 -9.08 -0.73
N SER A 137 -8.81 -10.03 -0.89
CA SER A 137 -8.75 -11.24 -0.07
C SER A 137 -8.32 -10.93 1.35
N TYR A 138 -9.02 -11.48 2.34
CA TYR A 138 -8.75 -11.22 3.75
C TYR A 138 -8.97 -12.46 4.61
N ALA A 139 -8.34 -12.48 5.79
CA ALA A 139 -8.62 -13.44 6.85
C ALA A 139 -9.31 -12.72 8.03
N LYS A 140 -10.24 -13.39 8.69
CA LYS A 140 -10.85 -12.88 9.93
C LYS A 140 -10.00 -13.28 11.12
N ILE A 141 -9.30 -12.33 11.73
CA ILE A 141 -8.51 -12.56 12.94
C ILE A 141 -9.11 -11.73 14.07
N TYR A 142 -9.49 -12.37 15.18
CA TYR A 142 -10.25 -11.75 16.27
C TYR A 142 -11.50 -10.97 15.79
N GLY A 143 -12.16 -11.45 14.74
CA GLY A 143 -13.34 -10.82 14.14
C GLY A 143 -13.04 -9.67 13.17
N LEU A 144 -11.78 -9.25 13.01
CA LEU A 144 -11.38 -8.18 12.10
C LEU A 144 -10.97 -8.74 10.73
N PRO A 145 -11.47 -8.20 9.61
CA PRO A 145 -11.11 -8.66 8.27
C PRO A 145 -9.77 -8.03 7.83
N ILE A 146 -8.67 -8.71 8.11
CA ILE A 146 -7.32 -8.25 7.79
C ILE A 146 -6.91 -8.76 6.39
N PRO A 147 -6.51 -7.87 5.45
CA PRO A 147 -6.08 -8.27 4.11
C PRO A 147 -4.90 -9.25 4.13
N LEU A 148 -4.89 -10.20 3.19
CA LEU A 148 -3.77 -11.14 3.06
C LEU A 148 -2.45 -10.44 2.70
N SER A 149 -2.52 -9.33 1.95
CA SER A 149 -1.37 -8.47 1.62
C SER A 149 -0.64 -7.98 2.87
N ILE A 150 -1.34 -7.72 3.97
CA ILE A 150 -0.74 -7.31 5.24
C ILE A 150 0.09 -8.44 5.87
N PHE A 151 -0.42 -9.67 5.89
CA PHE A 151 0.32 -10.80 6.46
C PHE A 151 1.59 -11.10 5.66
N TYR A 152 1.46 -11.16 4.33
CA TYR A 152 2.60 -11.44 3.46
C TYR A 152 3.65 -10.32 3.49
N LEU A 153 3.24 -9.05 3.53
CA LEU A 153 4.19 -7.95 3.70
C LEU A 153 4.86 -7.96 5.07
N SER A 154 4.16 -8.37 6.12
CA SER A 154 4.76 -8.52 7.45
C SER A 154 5.87 -9.58 7.43
N ASP A 155 5.62 -10.72 6.78
CA ASP A 155 6.64 -11.77 6.58
C ASP A 155 7.83 -11.26 5.75
N LEU A 156 7.59 -10.55 4.64
CA LEU A 156 8.66 -9.94 3.86
C LEU A 156 9.46 -8.91 4.67
N SER A 157 8.80 -8.08 5.48
CA SER A 157 9.46 -7.13 6.37
C SER A 157 10.39 -7.83 7.35
N SER A 158 9.91 -8.90 8.00
CA SER A 158 10.73 -9.69 8.93
C SER A 158 11.92 -10.34 8.25
N ARG A 159 11.77 -10.84 7.00
CA ARG A 159 12.89 -11.36 6.20
C ARG A 159 13.91 -10.27 5.88
N ARG A 160 13.46 -9.08 5.49
CA ARG A 160 14.33 -7.92 5.19
C ARG A 160 15.13 -7.48 6.42
N GLN A 161 14.50 -7.47 7.60
CA GLN A 161 15.19 -7.18 8.87
C GLN A 161 16.24 -8.23 9.24
N GLN A 162 16.06 -9.48 8.80
CA GLN A 162 17.04 -10.57 8.93
C GLN A 162 18.09 -10.57 7.81
N SER A 163 18.25 -9.45 7.08
CA SER A 163 19.19 -9.30 5.96
C SER A 163 18.98 -10.30 4.82
N ARG A 164 17.79 -10.89 4.72
CA ARG A 164 17.44 -11.72 3.56
C ARG A 164 17.03 -10.82 2.39
N LEU A 165 17.37 -11.25 1.18
CA LEU A 165 17.00 -10.52 -0.03
C LEU A 165 15.47 -10.48 -0.15
N VAL A 166 14.94 -9.26 -0.26
CA VAL A 166 13.53 -8.98 -0.59
C VAL A 166 13.55 -8.00 -1.76
N THR A 167 12.95 -8.42 -2.86
CA THR A 167 12.95 -7.67 -4.12
C THR A 167 11.68 -6.85 -4.29
N GLN A 168 11.69 -5.87 -5.20
CA GLN A 168 10.48 -5.10 -5.52
C GLN A 168 9.37 -5.98 -6.11
N GLU A 169 9.74 -7.02 -6.84
CA GLU A 169 8.88 -8.05 -7.39
C GLU A 169 8.14 -8.80 -6.28
N ASP A 170 8.84 -9.17 -5.20
CA ASP A 170 8.21 -9.83 -4.04
C ASP A 170 7.12 -8.95 -3.44
N VAL A 171 7.43 -7.67 -3.21
CA VAL A 171 6.50 -6.68 -2.65
C VAL A 171 5.32 -6.43 -3.59
N LEU A 172 5.57 -6.26 -4.88
CA LEU A 172 4.52 -6.10 -5.90
C LEU A 172 3.58 -7.31 -5.92
N LYS A 173 4.13 -8.52 -5.93
CA LYS A 173 3.37 -9.76 -5.98
C LYS A 173 2.44 -9.90 -4.78
N VAL A 174 2.94 -9.69 -3.56
CA VAL A 174 2.10 -9.80 -2.35
C VAL A 174 1.07 -8.68 -2.23
N CYS A 175 1.32 -7.53 -2.87
CA CYS A 175 0.37 -6.43 -2.99
C CYS A 175 -0.64 -6.62 -4.13
N GLY A 176 -0.53 -7.68 -4.93
CA GLY A 176 -1.43 -7.98 -6.06
C GLY A 176 -1.12 -7.22 -7.36
N PHE A 177 0.15 -6.87 -7.60
CA PHE A 177 0.60 -6.16 -8.79
C PHE A 177 1.44 -7.05 -9.75
N PRO A 178 1.30 -6.90 -11.08
CA PRO A 178 0.42 -5.94 -11.77
C PRO A 178 -1.05 -6.24 -11.53
N PHE A 179 -1.82 -5.17 -11.32
CA PHE A 179 -3.26 -5.30 -11.13
C PHE A 179 -3.92 -5.56 -12.49
N ARG A 180 -4.71 -6.65 -12.61
CA ARG A 180 -5.25 -7.19 -13.89
C ARG A 180 -6.07 -6.21 -14.75
N LYS A 181 -6.41 -5.01 -14.27
CA LYS A 181 -6.92 -3.91 -15.10
C LYS A 181 -5.77 -2.98 -15.51
N GLU A 182 -4.85 -3.47 -16.33
CA GLU A 182 -4.06 -2.60 -17.18
C GLU A 182 -4.97 -2.12 -18.32
N LEU A 183 -5.66 -1.00 -18.13
CA LEU A 183 -6.08 -0.15 -19.24
C LEU A 183 -5.39 1.19 -19.03
N PHE A 184 -4.41 1.42 -19.91
CA PHE A 184 -3.69 2.67 -20.10
C PHE A 184 -4.62 3.84 -20.39
#